data_AF-A0AAW2IVP4-F1
#
_entry.id   AF-A0AAW2IVP4-F1
#
_cell.length_a   1.000
_cell.length_b   1.000
_cell.length_c   1.000
_cell.angle_alpha   90.00
_cell.angle_beta   90.00
_cell.angle_gamma   90.00
#
_symmetry.space_group_name_H-M   'P 1'
#
loop_
_entity.id
_entity.type
_entity.pdbx_description
1 polymer ?
#
loop_
_entity_poly.entity_id
_entity_poly.type
_entity_poly.pdbx_seq_one_letter_code
_entity_poly.pdbx_strand_id
1 'polypeptide(L)'
;MEHLPVRLIDEAVKGRPKFRWMYHMERYLLTLKRYVHNRAYLKGSIAQGYFMDECMNFCSKYLSDVETKYNRPSKVSPHHTVEDGYNPLTRND
;
A
#
# COMPACT_ATOMS: atom_id res chain seq x y z
N MET A 1 27.54 36.87 12.52
CA MET A 1 26.69 35.96 11.71
C MET A 1 27.33 34.58 11.68
N GLU A 2 27.40 33.88 12.82
CA GLU A 2 28.34 32.75 12.98
C GLU A 2 27.69 31.48 13.55
N HIS A 3 26.40 31.55 13.91
CA HIS A 3 25.63 30.44 14.50
C HIS A 3 24.47 29.96 13.61
N LEU A 4 24.34 30.50 12.39
CA LEU A 4 23.32 30.10 11.42
C LEU A 4 23.41 28.62 11.00
N PRO A 5 24.62 28.03 10.77
CA PRO A 5 24.72 26.65 10.29
C PRO A 5 24.24 25.63 11.34
N VAL A 6 24.55 25.88 12.62
CA VAL A 6 24.23 24.97 13.73
C VAL A 6 22.73 24.93 13.99
N ARG A 7 22.06 26.09 13.90
CA ARG A 7 20.61 26.20 14.10
C ARG A 7 19.82 25.57 12.95
N LEU A 8 20.35 25.64 11.72
CA LEU A 8 19.74 25.01 10.54
C LEU A 8 19.78 23.47 10.62
N ILE A 9 20.87 22.90 11.13
CA ILE A 9 21.00 21.46 11.33
C ILE A 9 20.07 20.97 12.43
N ASP A 10 19.95 21.71 13.54
CA ASP A 10 19.03 21.37 14.64
C ASP A 10 17.55 21.44 14.21
N GLU A 11 17.18 22.42 13.37
CA GLU A 11 15.84 22.51 12.75
C GLU A 11 15.60 21.40 11.70
N ALA A 12 16.62 21.00 10.95
CA ALA A 12 16.54 19.88 10.00
C ALA A 12 16.41 18.51 10.68
N VAL A 13 17.00 18.35 11.87
CA VAL A 13 16.90 17.13 12.68
C VAL A 13 15.58 17.08 13.45
N LYS A 14 15.09 18.20 13.99
CA LYS A 14 13.79 18.28 14.70
C LYS A 14 12.58 18.11 13.78
N GLY A 15 12.69 18.47 12.51
CA GLY A 15 11.60 18.35 11.55
C GLY A 15 11.89 17.28 10.49
N ARG A 16 11.63 16.00 10.77
CA ARG A 16 11.48 15.02 9.67
C ARG A 16 10.39 15.57 8.74
N PRO A 17 10.71 15.94 7.49
CA PRO A 17 9.81 16.69 6.64
C PRO A 17 8.77 15.79 5.98
N LYS A 18 8.06 14.96 6.76
CA LYS A 18 6.94 14.17 6.23
C LYS A 18 5.89 15.10 5.59
N PHE A 19 5.70 16.29 6.17
CA PHE A 19 4.77 17.31 5.68
C PHE A 19 5.41 18.43 4.84
N ARG A 20 6.74 18.49 4.71
CA ARG A 20 7.44 19.60 4.02
C ARG A 20 7.41 19.47 2.50
N TRP A 21 7.13 18.26 2.01
CA TRP A 21 6.92 17.97 0.59
C TRP A 21 5.42 17.78 0.36
N MET A 22 4.79 18.64 -0.43
CA MET A 22 3.35 18.56 -0.77
C MET A 22 2.92 17.20 -1.36
N TYR A 23 3.89 16.44 -1.87
CA TYR A 23 3.76 15.14 -2.49
C TYR A 23 2.87 14.13 -1.76
N HIS A 24 3.01 13.98 -0.43
CA HIS A 24 2.19 13.02 0.33
C HIS A 24 0.70 13.44 0.35
N MET A 25 0.41 14.73 0.51
CA MET A 25 -0.95 15.26 0.39
C MET A 25 -1.49 15.09 -1.03
N GLU A 26 -0.70 15.40 -2.05
CA GLU A 26 -1.09 15.24 -3.45
C GLU A 26 -1.43 13.79 -3.79
N ARG A 27 -0.64 12.82 -3.31
CA ARG A 27 -0.88 11.39 -3.51
C ARG A 27 -2.15 10.93 -2.80
N TYR A 28 -2.41 11.44 -1.60
CA TYR A 28 -3.64 11.16 -0.88
C TYR A 28 -4.86 11.71 -1.62
N LEU A 29 -4.83 12.98 -2.04
CA LEU A 29 -5.90 13.62 -2.79
C LEU A 29 -6.14 12.96 -4.15
N LEU A 30 -5.09 12.52 -4.84
CA LEU A 30 -5.20 11.76 -6.08
C LEU A 30 -5.94 10.44 -5.86
N THR A 31 -5.69 9.77 -4.74
CA THR A 31 -6.37 8.52 -4.38
C THR A 31 -7.85 8.78 -4.08
N LEU A 32 -8.17 9.81 -3.29
CA LEU A 32 -9.56 10.20 -3.01
C LEU A 32 -10.31 10.58 -4.28
N LYS A 33 -9.66 11.27 -5.22
CA LYS A 33 -10.25 11.65 -6.51
C LYS A 33 -10.65 10.41 -7.33
N ARG A 34 -9.93 9.29 -7.21
CA ARG A 34 -10.29 8.02 -7.87
C ARG A 34 -11.56 7.40 -7.27
N TYR A 35 -11.90 7.69 -6.02
CA TYR A 35 -13.12 7.18 -5.39
C TYR A 35 -14.38 7.97 -5.71
N VAL A 36 -14.26 9.16 -6.33
CA VAL A 36 -15.40 9.99 -6.73
C VAL A 36 -16.03 9.46 -8.03
N HIS A 37 -16.96 8.53 -7.88
CA HIS A 37 -17.81 7.97 -8.94
C HIS A 37 -19.15 8.70 -9.01
N ASN A 38 -19.70 9.12 -7.87
CA ASN A 38 -20.94 9.91 -7.79
C ASN A 38 -20.66 11.34 -7.31
N ARG A 39 -20.75 12.30 -8.25
CA ARG A 39 -20.52 13.72 -7.95
C ARG A 39 -21.67 14.39 -7.19
N ALA A 40 -22.88 13.82 -7.23
CA ALA A 40 -24.01 14.32 -6.45
C ALA A 40 -23.82 14.06 -4.94
N TYR A 41 -23.08 12.99 -4.59
CA TYR A 41 -22.80 12.59 -3.22
C TYR A 41 -21.32 12.30 -2.99
N LEU A 42 -20.50 13.34 -3.01
CA LEU A 42 -19.03 13.26 -2.89
C LEU A 42 -18.56 12.43 -1.69
N LYS A 43 -19.04 12.75 -0.48
CA LYS A 43 -18.61 12.06 0.75
C LYS A 43 -18.99 10.58 0.72
N GLY A 44 -20.21 10.27 0.29
CA GLY A 44 -20.70 8.90 0.17
C GLY A 44 -19.90 8.11 -0.86
N SER A 45 -19.62 8.71 -2.02
CA SER A 45 -18.83 8.07 -3.07
C SER A 45 -17.41 7.75 -2.62
N ILE A 46 -16.76 8.66 -1.88
CA ILE A 46 -15.42 8.44 -1.34
C ILE A 46 -15.44 7.31 -0.30
N ALA A 47 -16.38 7.35 0.63
CA ALA A 47 -16.51 6.32 1.67
C ALA A 47 -16.78 4.94 1.07
N GLN A 48 -17.65 4.87 0.06
CA GLN A 48 -17.95 3.62 -0.64
C GLN A 48 -16.74 3.10 -1.42
N GLY A 49 -16.04 3.97 -2.16
CA GLY A 49 -14.83 3.57 -2.89
C GLY A 49 -13.73 3.05 -1.96
N TYR A 50 -13.55 3.69 -0.80
CA TYR A 50 -12.62 3.23 0.23
C TYR A 50 -13.03 1.88 0.82
N PHE A 51 -14.31 1.72 1.19
CA PHE A 51 -14.86 0.47 1.71
C PHE A 51 -14.66 -0.70 0.73
N MET A 52 -14.92 -0.47 -0.56
CA MET A 52 -14.72 -1.50 -1.59
C MET A 52 -13.24 -1.89 -1.74
N ASP A 53 -12.31 -0.93 -1.74
CA ASP A 53 -10.87 -1.24 -1.79
C ASP A 53 -10.43 -2.04 -0.55
N GLU A 54 -10.88 -1.67 0.66
CA GLU A 54 -10.61 -2.45 1.88
C GLU A 54 -11.17 -3.86 1.81
N CYS A 55 -12.43 -4.04 1.37
CA CYS A 55 -13.04 -5.35 1.23
C CYS A 55 -12.26 -6.22 0.23
N MET A 56 -11.87 -5.68 -0.92
CA MET A 56 -11.08 -6.42 -1.93
C MET A 56 -9.70 -6.78 -1.39
N ASN A 57 -9.05 -5.87 -0.65
CA ASN A 57 -7.77 -6.13 -0.01
C ASN A 57 -7.91 -7.20 1.08
N PHE A 58 -9.00 -7.20 1.84
CA PHE A 58 -9.29 -8.24 2.82
C PHE A 58 -9.51 -9.59 2.16
N CYS A 59 -10.42 -9.68 1.18
CA CYS A 59 -10.69 -10.90 0.42
C CYS A 59 -9.42 -11.47 -0.23
N SER A 60 -8.52 -10.59 -0.73
CA SER A 60 -7.26 -11.02 -1.35
C SER A 60 -6.32 -11.80 -0.43
N LYS A 61 -6.44 -11.63 0.89
CA LYS A 61 -5.63 -12.38 1.87
C LYS A 61 -6.10 -13.84 2.02
N TYR A 62 -7.36 -14.11 1.70
CA TYR A 62 -7.98 -15.42 1.86
C TYR A 62 -8.15 -16.16 0.53
N LEU A 63 -7.99 -15.47 -0.60
CA LEU A 63 -7.97 -16.06 -1.93
C LEU A 63 -6.51 -16.41 -2.30
N SER A 64 -6.04 -17.57 -1.86
CA SER A 64 -4.67 -18.07 -2.11
C SER A 64 -4.32 -18.17 -3.58
N ASP A 65 -5.33 -18.37 -4.42
CA ASP A 65 -5.16 -18.70 -5.84
C ASP A 65 -5.22 -17.46 -6.75
N VAL A 66 -5.35 -16.26 -6.17
CA VAL A 66 -5.43 -15.00 -6.93
C VAL A 66 -4.20 -14.14 -6.63
N GLU A 67 -3.37 -13.93 -7.64
CA GLU A 67 -2.24 -13.00 -7.54
C GLU A 67 -2.74 -11.55 -7.40
N THR A 68 -2.67 -11.01 -6.20
CA THR A 68 -2.99 -9.61 -5.93
C THR A 68 -1.74 -8.79 -5.65
N LYS A 69 -1.85 -7.45 -5.75
CA LYS A 69 -0.73 -6.53 -5.43
C LYS A 69 -0.12 -6.74 -4.04
N TYR A 70 -0.85 -7.39 -3.12
CA TYR A 70 -0.40 -7.69 -1.75
C TYR A 70 0.13 -9.11 -1.55
N ASN A 71 -0.27 -10.06 -2.40
CA ASN A 71 0.16 -11.46 -2.29
C ASN A 71 1.35 -11.80 -3.21
N ARG A 72 1.83 -10.85 -4.02
CA ARG A 72 2.96 -11.10 -4.94
C ARG A 72 4.25 -11.33 -4.15
N PRO A 73 4.94 -12.48 -4.34
CA PRO A 73 6.26 -12.69 -3.75
C PRO A 73 7.23 -11.62 -4.28
N SER A 74 8.01 -11.02 -3.40
CA SER A 74 8.98 -9.98 -3.78
C SER A 74 9.98 -10.56 -4.79
N LYS A 75 10.12 -9.93 -5.95
CA LYS A 75 11.13 -10.29 -6.97
C LYS A 75 12.55 -9.86 -6.55
N VAL A 76 12.99 -10.23 -5.36
CA VAL A 76 14.37 -10.04 -4.91
C VAL A 76 14.85 -11.31 -4.20
N SER A 77 15.25 -12.29 -5.01
CA SER A 77 16.49 -13.09 -4.86
C SER A 77 16.49 -14.21 -5.90
N PRO A 78 17.53 -14.34 -6.74
CA PRO A 78 17.68 -15.50 -7.61
C PRO A 78 18.46 -16.59 -6.88
N HIS A 79 17.79 -17.65 -6.41
CA HIS A 79 18.38 -19.00 -6.41
C HIS A 79 17.33 -20.10 -6.10
N HIS A 80 17.11 -20.99 -7.08
CA HIS A 80 16.74 -22.42 -6.99
C HIS A 80 15.49 -22.84 -6.18
N THR A 81 14.62 -23.77 -6.59
CA THR A 81 14.46 -24.63 -7.77
C THR A 81 13.03 -25.20 -7.70
N VAL A 82 12.61 -25.76 -8.82
CA VAL A 82 11.33 -26.43 -9.10
C VAL A 82 11.07 -27.63 -8.14
N GLU A 83 9.77 -27.98 -8.03
CA GLU A 83 9.18 -29.22 -7.47
C GLU A 83 9.07 -29.23 -5.93
N ASP A 84 7.93 -29.51 -5.30
CA ASP A 84 7.11 -30.70 -5.48
C ASP A 84 5.60 -30.46 -5.25
N GLY A 85 4.79 -31.16 -6.03
CA GLY A 85 3.37 -31.31 -5.75
C GLY A 85 3.15 -32.17 -4.51
N TYR A 86 2.40 -31.64 -3.55
CA TYR A 86 1.76 -32.45 -2.50
C TYR A 86 0.26 -32.21 -2.54
N ASN A 87 -0.44 -33.19 -3.12
CA ASN A 87 -1.90 -33.29 -3.16
C ASN A 87 -2.31 -34.25 -2.02
N PRO A 88 -3.00 -33.81 -0.94
CA PRO A 88 -3.27 -34.67 0.22
C PRO A 88 -4.43 -35.69 0.01
N LEU A 89 -4.70 -36.12 -1.23
CA LEU A 89 -5.85 -36.99 -1.58
C LEU A 89 -5.50 -38.37 -2.14
N THR A 90 -4.44 -39.01 -1.65
CA THR A 90 -4.23 -40.46 -1.80
C THR A 90 -3.83 -41.02 -0.43
N ARG A 91 -4.77 -41.43 0.44
CA ARG A 91 -5.34 -42.79 0.49
C ARG A 91 -4.27 -43.86 0.31
N ASN A 92 -3.92 -44.55 1.39
CA ASN A 92 -3.51 -45.96 1.48
C ASN A 92 -3.79 -46.35 2.95
N ASP A 93 -4.58 -47.38 3.26
CA ASP A 93 -4.29 -48.80 3.03
C ASP A 93 -2.95 -49.22 3.64
#